data_AF-A0A838NWM4-F1
#
_entry.id   AF-A0A838NWM4-F1
#
_cell.length_a   1.000
_cell.length_b   1.000
_cell.length_c   1.000
_cell.angle_alpha   90.00
_cell.angle_beta   90.00
_cell.angle_gamma   90.00
#
_symmetry.space_group_name_H-M   'P 1'
#
loop_
_entity.id
_entity.type
_entity.pdbx_description
1 polymer ?
#
loop_
_entity_poly.entity_id
_entity_poly.type
_entity_poly.pdbx_seq_one_letter_code
_entity_poly.pdbx_strand_id
1 'polypeptide(L)'
;MSEQIDGPASARRSKSGSALKSVTVRVLAAVIGLAVAESGLRVFGYHRPPEYPPAPVRPDLYVDDSAFGYHLWPLSRTCMRYPAHTHRMVALISNADGFASSRNLGEPDPRPRVLVIGDSFTMGLGINEGKRYTEVVENLEPRWRVDNMGMTGWGLDLMVRALEALGKKAQPTVVVLAIYTDDLTRLSPRYVGVAGRPYTKFKLVGGKLVDTPPFKLAFWHRFHLSELLRAVNERLDPRARNRYPLNEALLNRFHDLTAELNATPVVLFLPGRVDSAEDRERRAFLREWAEAKGVVYRDLTEVVHGPGVEETYFRYSHHWNEHGHELVGRGLHELLATSVLRGKGAGIEVRTLPPPSWRQQRFDYCTDHGDSAQGSVK
;
A
#
# COMPACT_ATOMS: atom_id res chain seq x y z
N MET A 1 25.92 50.52 -82.69
CA MET A 1 25.11 49.29 -82.50
C MET A 1 26.11 48.14 -82.43
N SER A 2 26.27 47.38 -81.37
CA SER A 2 25.47 47.14 -80.17
C SER A 2 26.44 46.78 -79.04
N GLU A 3 26.25 47.34 -77.85
CA GLU A 3 26.84 46.83 -76.61
C GLU A 3 26.32 45.42 -76.34
N GLN A 4 27.19 44.55 -75.85
CA GLN A 4 26.80 43.28 -75.24
C GLN A 4 27.42 43.24 -73.86
N ILE A 5 26.57 43.44 -72.85
CA ILE A 5 26.90 43.47 -71.44
C ILE A 5 26.89 42.03 -70.92
N ASP A 6 28.05 41.52 -70.50
CA ASP A 6 28.16 40.28 -69.72
C ASP A 6 27.76 40.54 -68.26
N GLY A 7 26.60 40.02 -67.86
CA GLY A 7 26.17 39.98 -66.45
C GLY A 7 26.71 38.73 -65.74
N PRO A 8 27.12 38.81 -64.46
CA PRO A 8 27.58 37.63 -63.73
C PRO A 8 26.40 36.74 -63.35
N ALA A 9 26.48 35.47 -63.75
CA ALA A 9 25.56 34.43 -63.29
C ALA A 9 25.63 34.30 -61.77
N SER A 10 24.60 34.77 -61.06
CA SER A 10 24.47 34.58 -59.62
C SER A 10 24.34 33.09 -59.33
N ALA A 11 25.39 32.46 -58.81
CA ALA A 11 25.32 31.11 -58.28
C ALA A 11 24.37 31.09 -57.08
N ARG A 12 23.13 30.62 -57.27
CA ARG A 12 22.28 30.14 -56.17
C ARG A 12 22.96 28.91 -55.57
N ARG A 13 23.98 29.12 -54.72
CA ARG A 13 24.51 28.07 -53.84
C ARG A 13 23.34 27.55 -53.00
N SER A 14 23.09 26.25 -53.13
CA SER A 14 22.10 25.49 -52.38
C SER A 14 22.26 25.72 -50.87
N LYS A 15 21.50 26.68 -50.31
CA LYS A 15 21.39 26.90 -48.86
C LYS A 15 20.81 25.67 -48.13
N SER A 16 20.15 24.78 -48.87
CA SER A 16 19.56 23.53 -48.38
C SER A 16 20.62 22.52 -47.90
N GLY A 17 21.76 22.40 -48.61
CA GLY A 17 22.80 21.41 -48.31
C GLY A 17 23.63 21.68 -47.05
N SER A 18 23.83 22.95 -46.65
CA SER A 18 24.57 23.28 -45.41
C SER A 18 23.67 23.25 -44.16
N ALA A 19 22.40 23.59 -44.32
CA ALA A 19 21.40 23.46 -43.26
C ALA A 19 21.16 21.99 -42.89
N LEU A 20 21.07 21.10 -43.89
CA LEU A 20 20.94 19.65 -43.63
C LEU A 20 22.16 19.09 -42.90
N LYS A 21 23.38 19.47 -43.32
CA LYS A 21 24.62 19.04 -42.66
C LYS A 21 24.72 19.52 -41.22
N SER A 22 24.33 20.77 -40.93
CA SER A 22 24.38 21.30 -39.56
C SER A 22 23.35 20.64 -38.65
N VAL A 23 22.17 20.30 -39.16
CA VAL A 23 21.17 19.50 -38.45
C VAL A 23 21.71 18.09 -38.16
N THR A 24 22.31 17.42 -39.16
CA THR A 24 22.89 16.08 -38.97
C THR A 24 23.97 16.07 -37.89
N VAL A 25 24.89 17.05 -37.89
CA VAL A 25 25.95 17.15 -36.86
C VAL A 25 25.35 17.34 -35.47
N ARG A 26 24.32 18.18 -35.32
CA ARG A 26 23.65 18.41 -34.03
C ARG A 26 22.94 17.16 -33.52
N VAL A 27 22.24 16.44 -34.41
CA VAL A 27 21.58 15.18 -34.07
C VAL A 27 22.61 14.14 -33.63
N LEU A 28 23.71 13.98 -34.38
CA LEU A 28 24.76 13.03 -34.04
C LEU A 28 25.43 13.37 -32.70
N ALA A 29 25.75 14.65 -32.47
CA ALA A 29 26.31 15.11 -31.20
C ALA A 29 25.35 14.83 -30.03
N ALA A 30 24.05 15.03 -30.21
CA ALA A 30 23.04 14.71 -29.20
C ALA A 30 22.98 13.20 -28.92
N VAL A 31 22.97 12.36 -29.95
CA VAL A 31 22.98 10.89 -29.81
C VAL A 31 24.23 10.42 -29.06
N ILE A 32 25.41 10.93 -29.43
CA ILE A 32 26.67 10.60 -28.75
C ILE A 32 26.61 11.06 -27.29
N GLY A 33 26.13 12.28 -27.01
CA GLY A 33 25.98 12.78 -25.66
C GLY A 33 25.07 11.92 -24.79
N LEU A 34 23.92 11.49 -25.32
CA LEU A 34 23.01 10.57 -24.64
C LEU A 34 23.64 9.19 -24.39
N ALA A 35 24.41 8.67 -25.36
CA ALA A 35 25.11 7.40 -25.23
C ALA A 35 26.22 7.46 -24.16
N VAL A 36 26.97 8.56 -24.10
CA VAL A 36 27.98 8.79 -23.05
C VAL A 36 27.32 8.89 -21.68
N ALA A 37 26.22 9.64 -21.57
CA ALA A 37 25.47 9.76 -20.31
C ALA A 37 24.92 8.41 -19.82
N GLU A 38 24.28 7.64 -20.71
CA GLU A 38 23.79 6.29 -20.40
C GLU A 38 24.93 5.37 -19.95
N SER A 39 26.06 5.39 -20.68
CA SER A 39 27.23 4.57 -20.35
C SER A 39 27.79 4.92 -18.98
N GLY A 40 27.90 6.22 -18.65
CA GLY A 40 28.30 6.69 -17.33
C GLY A 40 27.37 6.17 -16.24
N LEU A 41 26.05 6.35 -16.38
CA LEU A 41 25.07 5.87 -15.41
C LEU A 41 25.13 4.35 -15.21
N ARG A 42 25.38 3.60 -16.29
CA ARG A 42 25.48 2.14 -16.26
C ARG A 42 26.73 1.67 -15.52
N VAL A 43 27.89 2.29 -15.77
CA VAL A 43 29.16 1.97 -15.10
C VAL A 43 29.08 2.21 -13.60
N PHE A 44 28.48 3.32 -13.17
CA PHE A 44 28.31 3.63 -11.74
C PHE A 44 27.09 2.95 -11.11
N GLY A 45 26.25 2.30 -11.92
CA GLY A 45 25.04 1.62 -11.45
C GLY A 45 23.95 2.55 -10.92
N TYR A 46 23.93 3.82 -11.33
CA TYR A 46 22.90 4.78 -10.93
C TYR A 46 21.62 4.62 -11.75
N HIS A 47 20.45 4.75 -11.10
CA HIS A 47 19.14 4.67 -11.77
C HIS A 47 18.95 3.40 -12.62
N ARG A 48 19.33 2.24 -12.07
CA ARG A 48 19.14 0.95 -12.74
C ARG A 48 17.68 0.76 -13.17
N PRO A 49 17.44 0.37 -14.43
CA PRO A 49 16.14 -0.07 -14.90
C PRO A 49 15.52 -1.11 -13.97
N PRO A 50 14.20 -1.04 -13.70
CA PRO A 50 13.53 -2.06 -12.92
C PRO A 50 13.52 -3.39 -13.68
N GLU A 51 13.58 -4.50 -12.93
CA GLU A 51 13.30 -5.82 -13.49
C GLU A 51 11.86 -5.90 -14.00
N TYR A 52 11.67 -6.45 -15.21
CA TYR A 52 10.35 -6.55 -15.83
C TYR A 52 10.20 -7.84 -16.66
N PRO A 53 9.15 -8.65 -16.44
CA PRO A 53 8.11 -8.46 -15.40
C PRO A 53 8.73 -8.48 -14.00
N PRO A 54 8.15 -7.74 -13.02
CA PRO A 54 8.69 -7.75 -11.67
C PRO A 54 8.63 -9.18 -11.09
N ALA A 55 9.61 -9.51 -10.24
CA ALA A 55 9.67 -10.79 -9.56
C ALA A 55 8.84 -10.75 -8.26
N PRO A 56 8.13 -11.83 -7.90
CA PRO A 56 7.46 -11.94 -6.61
C PRO A 56 8.44 -11.81 -5.44
N VAL A 57 8.12 -10.98 -4.44
CA VAL A 57 9.00 -10.75 -3.29
C VAL A 57 8.93 -11.91 -2.30
N ARG A 58 7.72 -12.47 -2.11
CA ARG A 58 7.45 -13.58 -1.17
C ARG A 58 6.42 -14.56 -1.76
N PRO A 59 6.76 -15.29 -2.85
CA PRO A 59 5.86 -16.25 -3.47
C PRO A 59 5.51 -17.43 -2.54
N ASP A 60 6.30 -17.63 -1.49
CA ASP A 60 6.05 -18.57 -0.39
C ASP A 60 4.88 -18.14 0.50
N LEU A 61 4.56 -16.84 0.55
CA LEU A 61 3.48 -16.30 1.38
C LEU A 61 2.27 -15.85 0.58
N TYR A 62 2.48 -15.20 -0.56
CA TYR A 62 1.43 -14.53 -1.30
C TYR A 62 1.09 -15.22 -2.61
N VAL A 63 -0.20 -15.21 -2.93
CA VAL A 63 -0.78 -15.66 -4.19
C VAL A 63 -1.60 -14.52 -4.81
N ASP A 64 -1.60 -14.45 -6.14
CA ASP A 64 -2.33 -13.42 -6.88
C ASP A 64 -3.85 -13.63 -6.78
N ASP A 65 -4.58 -12.52 -6.79
CA ASP A 65 -6.03 -12.49 -6.80
C ASP A 65 -6.53 -11.44 -7.80
N SER A 66 -7.47 -11.83 -8.67
CA SER A 66 -7.96 -10.95 -9.73
C SER A 66 -8.93 -9.88 -9.24
N ALA A 67 -9.60 -10.09 -8.10
CA ALA A 67 -10.56 -9.16 -7.54
C ALA A 67 -9.87 -8.03 -6.76
N PHE A 68 -8.88 -8.36 -5.93
CA PHE A 68 -8.22 -7.40 -5.03
C PHE A 68 -6.69 -7.54 -4.95
N GLY A 69 -6.07 -8.07 -6.02
CA GLY A 69 -4.65 -7.98 -6.29
C GLY A 69 -3.87 -9.21 -5.84
N TYR A 70 -3.80 -9.44 -4.54
CA TYR A 70 -3.12 -10.59 -3.95
C TYR A 70 -3.46 -10.74 -2.47
N HIS A 71 -3.30 -11.95 -1.95
CA HIS A 71 -3.50 -12.28 -0.54
C HIS A 71 -2.53 -13.38 -0.08
N LEU A 72 -2.58 -13.76 1.20
CA LEU A 72 -1.81 -14.91 1.68
C LEU A 72 -2.36 -16.20 1.10
N TRP A 73 -1.52 -17.21 0.88
CA TRP A 73 -1.98 -18.57 0.61
C TRP A 73 -3.09 -18.97 1.59
N PRO A 74 -4.32 -19.28 1.15
CA PRO A 74 -5.44 -19.54 2.05
C PRO A 74 -5.23 -20.77 2.93
N LEU A 75 -5.83 -20.76 4.12
CA LEU A 75 -5.80 -21.89 5.07
C LEU A 75 -4.37 -22.37 5.38
N SER A 76 -3.38 -21.46 5.34
CA SER A 76 -1.98 -21.79 5.57
C SER A 76 -1.56 -21.49 7.00
N ARG A 77 -0.60 -22.28 7.48
CA ARG A 77 0.11 -22.04 8.73
C ARG A 77 1.59 -22.07 8.44
N THR A 78 2.28 -20.97 8.72
CA THR A 78 3.71 -20.84 8.48
C THR A 78 4.36 -20.04 9.60
N CYS A 79 5.69 -20.07 9.64
CA CYS A 79 6.49 -19.24 10.53
C CYS A 79 7.32 -18.30 9.68
N MET A 80 7.35 -17.03 10.06
CA MET A 80 8.13 -16.01 9.39
C MET A 80 9.11 -15.39 10.36
N ARG A 81 10.35 -15.27 9.92
CA ARG A 81 11.37 -14.53 10.66
C ARG A 81 11.15 -13.04 10.51
N TYR A 82 10.93 -12.33 11.62
CA TYR A 82 10.70 -10.90 11.60
C TYR A 82 11.10 -10.18 12.92
N PRO A 83 11.85 -9.06 12.87
CA PRO A 83 12.47 -8.48 11.68
C PRO A 83 13.48 -9.44 11.03
N ALA A 84 13.70 -9.30 9.72
CA ALA A 84 14.41 -10.30 8.91
C ALA A 84 15.85 -10.61 9.38
N HIS A 85 16.48 -9.69 10.12
CA HIS A 85 17.84 -9.79 10.65
C HIS A 85 17.89 -10.30 12.12
N THR A 86 16.76 -10.74 12.67
CA THR A 86 16.66 -11.24 14.05
C THR A 86 16.35 -12.73 14.07
N HIS A 87 16.54 -13.41 15.21
CA HIS A 87 16.11 -14.79 15.41
C HIS A 87 14.64 -14.93 15.84
N ARG A 88 13.87 -13.83 15.83
CA ARG A 88 12.46 -13.83 16.22
C ARG A 88 11.63 -14.48 15.12
N MET A 89 10.96 -15.57 15.47
CA MET A 89 9.96 -16.24 14.63
C MET A 89 8.56 -15.78 15.03
N VAL A 90 7.73 -15.56 14.03
CA VAL A 90 6.35 -15.09 14.17
C VAL A 90 5.45 -16.08 13.45
N ALA A 91 4.44 -16.56 14.16
CA ALA A 91 3.41 -17.42 13.60
C ALA A 91 2.51 -16.61 12.67
N LEU A 92 2.32 -17.11 11.46
CA LEU A 92 1.38 -16.57 10.49
C LEU A 92 0.37 -17.65 10.11
N ILE A 93 -0.89 -17.36 10.40
CA ILE A 93 -2.03 -18.19 10.02
C ILE A 93 -2.90 -17.36 9.10
N SER A 94 -3.34 -17.96 7.99
CA SER A 94 -4.31 -17.34 7.10
C SER A 94 -5.65 -18.07 7.12
N ASN A 95 -6.73 -17.31 6.99
CA ASN A 95 -8.07 -17.85 6.86
C ASN A 95 -8.36 -18.30 5.42
N ALA A 96 -9.57 -18.79 5.16
CA ALA A 96 -10.00 -19.20 3.82
C ALA A 96 -10.06 -18.04 2.82
N ASP A 97 -10.10 -16.81 3.31
CA ASP A 97 -10.14 -15.57 2.51
C ASP A 97 -8.73 -15.00 2.25
N GLY A 98 -7.67 -15.67 2.73
CA GLY A 98 -6.29 -15.25 2.51
C GLY A 98 -5.81 -14.10 3.41
N PHE A 99 -6.52 -13.79 4.49
CA PHE A 99 -6.10 -12.78 5.48
C PHE A 99 -5.44 -13.42 6.68
N ALA A 100 -4.54 -12.68 7.33
CA ALA A 100 -3.84 -13.12 8.53
C ALA A 100 -4.82 -13.24 9.72
N SER A 101 -5.57 -14.33 9.79
CA SER A 101 -6.43 -14.65 10.93
C SER A 101 -6.78 -16.13 10.95
N SER A 102 -7.08 -16.67 12.12
CA SER A 102 -7.72 -17.99 12.22
C SER A 102 -9.24 -17.99 11.96
N ARG A 103 -9.89 -16.83 11.91
CA ARG A 103 -11.35 -16.74 11.68
C ARG A 103 -11.64 -16.37 10.23
N ASN A 104 -12.66 -17.03 9.66
CA ASN A 104 -13.15 -16.68 8.33
C ASN A 104 -14.07 -15.46 8.42
N LEU A 105 -14.04 -14.57 7.41
CA LEU A 105 -14.87 -13.36 7.44
C LEU A 105 -16.37 -13.67 7.52
N GLY A 106 -16.81 -14.73 6.83
CA GLY A 106 -18.23 -15.14 6.80
C GLY A 106 -18.69 -16.02 7.97
N GLU A 107 -17.83 -16.28 8.97
CA GLU A 107 -18.22 -17.08 10.13
C GLU A 107 -19.36 -16.38 10.90
N PRO A 108 -20.46 -17.06 11.27
CA PRO A 108 -21.54 -16.45 12.05
C PRO A 108 -21.06 -15.98 13.42
N ASP A 109 -21.49 -14.79 13.83
CA ASP A 109 -21.19 -14.24 15.17
C ASP A 109 -22.29 -13.23 15.56
N PRO A 110 -22.88 -13.32 16.77
CA PRO A 110 -23.95 -12.41 17.20
C PRO A 110 -23.45 -11.01 17.57
N ARG A 111 -22.14 -10.82 17.72
CA ARG A 111 -21.54 -9.55 18.12
C ARG A 111 -21.58 -8.53 16.97
N PRO A 112 -21.75 -7.22 17.27
CA PRO A 112 -21.47 -6.18 16.29
C PRO A 112 -20.03 -6.34 15.76
N ARG A 113 -19.90 -6.25 14.44
CA ARG A 113 -18.65 -6.54 13.75
C ARG A 113 -17.94 -5.26 13.31
N VAL A 114 -16.66 -5.18 13.67
CA VAL A 114 -15.71 -4.15 13.26
C VAL A 114 -14.77 -4.78 12.24
N LEU A 115 -14.93 -4.43 10.96
CA LEU A 115 -14.03 -4.86 9.91
C LEU A 115 -12.92 -3.82 9.75
N VAL A 116 -11.68 -4.22 9.98
CA VAL A 116 -10.52 -3.32 9.88
C VAL A 116 -9.74 -3.64 8.61
N ILE A 117 -9.61 -2.66 7.73
CA ILE A 117 -8.95 -2.78 6.42
C ILE A 117 -7.70 -1.91 6.45
N GLY A 118 -6.60 -2.41 5.94
CA GLY A 118 -5.39 -1.61 5.80
C GLY A 118 -4.24 -2.41 5.21
N ASP A 119 -3.02 -1.93 5.46
CA ASP A 119 -1.82 -2.52 4.87
C ASP A 119 -1.12 -3.51 5.83
N SER A 120 0.21 -3.61 5.73
CA SER A 120 1.08 -4.35 6.65
C SER A 120 0.90 -4.03 8.14
N PHE A 121 0.53 -2.80 8.49
CA PHE A 121 0.26 -2.42 9.88
C PHE A 121 -1.04 -3.05 10.36
N THR A 122 -2.07 -3.10 9.53
CA THR A 122 -3.31 -3.81 9.85
C THR A 122 -3.09 -5.32 9.88
N MET A 123 -2.40 -5.88 8.88
CA MET A 123 -2.05 -7.31 8.86
C MET A 123 -1.30 -7.75 10.14
N GLY A 124 -0.53 -6.82 10.74
CA GLY A 124 0.31 -7.07 11.90
C GLY A 124 1.62 -7.75 11.52
N LEU A 125 2.30 -7.25 10.48
CA LEU A 125 3.58 -7.80 10.03
C LEU A 125 4.59 -7.85 11.19
N GLY A 126 4.97 -9.07 11.59
CA GLY A 126 5.90 -9.29 12.70
C GLY A 126 5.27 -9.49 14.08
N ILE A 127 3.94 -9.51 14.14
CA ILE A 127 3.17 -9.60 15.38
C ILE A 127 2.28 -10.84 15.33
N ASN A 128 2.38 -11.67 16.36
CA ASN A 128 1.51 -12.84 16.48
C ASN A 128 0.05 -12.42 16.62
N GLU A 129 -0.84 -13.22 16.05
CA GLU A 129 -2.27 -13.10 16.29
C GLU A 129 -2.57 -13.11 17.81
N GLY A 130 -3.39 -12.17 18.28
CA GLY A 130 -3.64 -11.95 19.71
C GLY A 130 -2.86 -10.78 20.32
N LYS A 131 -1.82 -10.29 19.63
CA LYS A 131 -1.03 -9.10 20.02
C LYS A 131 -1.18 -7.94 19.04
N ARG A 132 -1.87 -8.12 17.92
CA ARG A 132 -2.11 -7.05 16.95
C ARG A 132 -3.17 -6.11 17.49
N TYR A 133 -3.20 -4.90 16.98
CA TYR A 133 -4.11 -3.86 17.48
C TYR A 133 -5.58 -4.27 17.30
N THR A 134 -5.90 -5.09 16.30
CA THR A 134 -7.24 -5.67 16.10
C THR A 134 -7.66 -6.57 17.26
N GLU A 135 -6.77 -7.45 17.72
CA GLU A 135 -7.07 -8.31 18.89
C GLU A 135 -6.97 -7.55 20.21
N VAL A 136 -6.14 -6.49 20.29
CA VAL A 136 -6.16 -5.59 21.45
C VAL A 136 -7.54 -4.95 21.60
N VAL A 137 -8.15 -4.46 20.51
CA VAL A 137 -9.53 -3.93 20.56
C VAL A 137 -10.53 -5.00 21.01
N GLU A 138 -10.49 -6.20 20.43
CA GLU A 138 -11.40 -7.29 20.83
C GLU A 138 -11.19 -7.74 22.29
N ASN A 139 -9.97 -7.63 22.81
CA ASN A 139 -9.68 -7.91 24.22
C ASN A 139 -10.23 -6.85 25.17
N LEU A 140 -10.14 -5.57 24.77
CA LEU A 140 -10.68 -4.46 25.54
C LEU A 140 -12.21 -4.46 25.52
N GLU A 141 -12.80 -4.88 24.41
CA GLU A 141 -14.25 -5.00 24.24
C GLU A 141 -14.66 -6.36 23.65
N PRO A 142 -14.80 -7.39 24.51
CA PRO A 142 -15.15 -8.75 24.08
C PRO A 142 -16.51 -8.85 23.38
N ARG A 143 -17.41 -7.87 23.60
CA ARG A 143 -18.74 -7.83 22.96
C ARG A 143 -18.68 -7.44 21.50
N TRP A 144 -17.53 -7.03 20.98
CA TRP A 144 -17.34 -6.77 19.55
C TRP A 144 -16.57 -7.90 18.90
N ARG A 145 -16.94 -8.23 17.67
CA ARG A 145 -16.10 -9.05 16.80
C ARG A 145 -15.23 -8.12 15.97
N VAL A 146 -13.91 -8.29 16.06
CA VAL A 146 -12.95 -7.51 15.25
C VAL A 146 -12.33 -8.43 14.22
N ASP A 147 -12.55 -8.15 12.94
CA ASP A 147 -11.97 -8.90 11.83
C ASP A 147 -10.88 -8.08 11.14
N ASN A 148 -9.74 -8.73 10.93
CA ASN A 148 -8.55 -8.15 10.32
C ASN A 148 -8.53 -8.47 8.82
N MET A 149 -8.70 -7.43 8.00
CA MET A 149 -8.63 -7.47 6.54
C MET A 149 -7.43 -6.64 6.04
N GLY A 150 -6.30 -6.74 6.76
CA GLY A 150 -5.05 -6.10 6.40
C GLY A 150 -4.15 -6.96 5.53
N MET A 151 -3.38 -6.33 4.65
CA MET A 151 -2.42 -7.04 3.80
C MET A 151 -1.16 -6.22 3.53
N THR A 152 0.00 -6.88 3.61
CA THR A 152 1.28 -6.19 3.40
C THR A 152 1.35 -5.58 2.00
N GLY A 153 1.74 -4.31 1.91
CA GLY A 153 1.98 -3.64 0.65
C GLY A 153 0.72 -3.22 -0.11
N TRP A 154 -0.47 -3.31 0.47
CA TRP A 154 -1.67 -2.75 -0.15
C TRP A 154 -1.64 -1.23 -0.16
N GLY A 155 -2.05 -0.63 -1.29
CA GLY A 155 -2.44 0.76 -1.35
C GLY A 155 -3.95 0.91 -1.15
N LEU A 156 -4.42 2.16 -1.10
CA LEU A 156 -5.85 2.45 -0.97
C LEU A 156 -6.70 1.78 -2.08
N ASP A 157 -6.16 1.62 -3.28
CA ASP A 157 -6.81 0.92 -4.39
C ASP A 157 -7.16 -0.53 -4.06
N LEU A 158 -6.22 -1.28 -3.49
CA LEU A 158 -6.43 -2.68 -3.12
C LEU A 158 -7.32 -2.83 -1.90
N MET A 159 -7.23 -1.92 -0.93
CA MET A 159 -8.13 -1.89 0.23
C MET A 159 -9.59 -1.70 -0.19
N VAL A 160 -9.86 -0.76 -1.12
CA VAL A 160 -11.21 -0.52 -1.66
C VAL A 160 -11.72 -1.73 -2.45
N ARG A 161 -10.89 -2.36 -3.28
CA ARG A 161 -11.25 -3.59 -4.00
C ARG A 161 -11.58 -4.75 -3.07
N ALA A 162 -10.79 -4.92 -2.00
CA ALA A 162 -11.05 -5.97 -1.02
C ALA A 162 -12.39 -5.76 -0.30
N LEU A 163 -12.73 -4.51 0.04
CA LEU A 163 -14.05 -4.18 0.59
C LEU A 163 -15.18 -4.45 -0.40
N GLU A 164 -15.00 -4.08 -1.67
CA GLU A 164 -15.98 -4.35 -2.73
C GLU A 164 -16.21 -5.85 -2.92
N ALA A 165 -15.15 -6.65 -2.90
CA ALA A 165 -15.21 -8.09 -3.09
C ALA A 165 -15.77 -8.85 -1.87
N LEU A 166 -15.40 -8.45 -0.65
CA LEU A 166 -15.61 -9.27 0.57
C LEU A 166 -16.48 -8.60 1.64
N GLY A 167 -16.79 -7.31 1.51
CA GLY A 167 -17.55 -6.56 2.51
C GLY A 167 -18.91 -7.18 2.83
N LYS A 168 -19.63 -7.66 1.81
CA LYS A 168 -20.94 -8.33 1.99
C LYS A 168 -20.80 -9.66 2.75
N LYS A 169 -19.71 -10.40 2.51
CA LYS A 169 -19.43 -11.66 3.21
C LYS A 169 -19.14 -11.40 4.70
N ALA A 170 -18.43 -10.32 5.00
CA ALA A 170 -18.10 -9.96 6.38
C ALA A 170 -19.32 -9.46 7.17
N GLN A 171 -20.31 -8.81 6.54
CA GLN A 171 -21.45 -8.19 7.22
C GLN A 171 -21.04 -7.23 8.37
N PRO A 172 -20.19 -6.23 8.09
CA PRO A 172 -19.72 -5.31 9.12
C PRO A 172 -20.82 -4.38 9.62
N THR A 173 -20.75 -3.99 10.89
CA THR A 173 -21.50 -2.83 11.42
C THR A 173 -20.68 -1.54 11.38
N VAL A 174 -19.35 -1.68 11.35
CA VAL A 174 -18.36 -0.61 11.22
C VAL A 174 -17.27 -1.09 10.29
N VAL A 175 -16.83 -0.23 9.38
CA VAL A 175 -15.64 -0.46 8.56
C VAL A 175 -14.61 0.60 8.88
N VAL A 176 -13.46 0.15 9.40
CA VAL A 176 -12.32 0.99 9.73
C VAL A 176 -11.32 0.89 8.58
N LEU A 177 -11.08 2.01 7.90
CA LEU A 177 -10.02 2.15 6.90
C LEU A 177 -8.78 2.73 7.59
N ALA A 178 -7.80 1.89 7.88
CA ALA A 178 -6.57 2.26 8.53
C ALA A 178 -5.48 2.52 7.49
N ILE A 179 -5.19 3.80 7.25
CA ILE A 179 -4.31 4.29 6.19
C ILE A 179 -2.93 4.58 6.79
N TYR A 180 -1.94 3.81 6.37
CA TYR A 180 -0.54 4.14 6.59
C TYR A 180 -0.09 5.21 5.60
N THR A 181 0.80 6.11 6.01
CA THR A 181 1.18 7.28 5.21
C THR A 181 1.58 6.95 3.77
N ASP A 182 2.32 5.85 3.56
CA ASP A 182 2.77 5.48 2.22
C ASP A 182 1.65 4.95 1.32
N ASP A 183 0.51 4.51 1.89
CA ASP A 183 -0.58 3.87 1.16
C ASP A 183 -1.18 4.79 0.09
N LEU A 184 -1.22 6.11 0.37
CA LEU A 184 -1.69 7.12 -0.58
C LEU A 184 -0.76 7.26 -1.80
N THR A 185 0.50 6.84 -1.68
CA THR A 185 1.49 6.91 -2.77
C THR A 185 1.55 5.63 -3.61
N ARG A 186 0.99 4.52 -3.10
CA ARG A 186 0.98 3.19 -3.75
C ARG A 186 0.06 3.12 -4.99
N LEU A 187 -0.61 4.22 -5.32
CA LEU A 187 -1.39 4.40 -6.54
C LEU A 187 -0.53 4.65 -7.80
N SER A 188 0.80 4.67 -7.67
CA SER A 188 1.68 4.70 -8.84
C SER A 188 1.38 3.55 -9.80
N PRO A 189 1.33 3.78 -11.12
CA PRO A 189 1.07 2.73 -12.11
C PRO A 189 2.06 1.57 -12.02
N ARG A 190 3.30 1.83 -11.58
CA ARG A 190 4.35 0.82 -11.46
C ARG A 190 4.37 0.09 -10.12
N TYR A 191 3.60 0.54 -9.14
CA TYR A 191 3.59 -0.08 -7.83
C TYR A 191 2.85 -1.43 -7.91
N VAL A 192 3.52 -2.50 -7.49
CA VAL A 192 3.02 -3.89 -7.58
C VAL A 192 2.84 -4.58 -6.22
N GLY A 193 3.09 -3.87 -5.12
CA GLY A 193 3.04 -4.47 -3.79
C GLY A 193 4.01 -5.63 -3.61
N VAL A 194 3.75 -6.51 -2.64
CA VAL A 194 4.64 -7.64 -2.31
C VAL A 194 4.42 -8.89 -3.17
N ALA A 195 3.28 -9.01 -3.86
CA ALA A 195 3.10 -10.05 -4.86
C ALA A 195 4.09 -9.91 -6.03
N GLY A 196 4.64 -8.71 -6.24
CA GLY A 196 5.63 -8.46 -7.28
C GLY A 196 5.09 -8.72 -8.67
N ARG A 197 3.78 -8.60 -8.89
CA ARG A 197 3.15 -8.79 -10.19
C ARG A 197 2.20 -7.63 -10.51
N PRO A 198 2.17 -7.16 -11.77
CA PRO A 198 1.23 -6.12 -12.17
C PRO A 198 -0.22 -6.57 -11.99
N TYR A 199 -1.03 -5.76 -11.32
CA TYR A 199 -2.46 -5.97 -11.11
C TYR A 199 -3.30 -4.83 -11.70
N THR A 200 -4.61 -5.03 -11.83
CA THR A 200 -5.55 -4.02 -12.34
C THR A 200 -5.60 -2.81 -11.41
N LYS A 201 -5.33 -1.62 -11.94
CA LYS A 201 -5.34 -0.36 -11.18
C LYS A 201 -6.53 0.51 -11.55
N PHE A 202 -6.84 1.49 -10.72
CA PHE A 202 -7.77 2.55 -11.08
C PHE A 202 -7.07 3.73 -11.75
N LYS A 203 -7.77 4.38 -12.69
CA LYS A 203 -7.48 5.74 -13.14
C LYS A 203 -8.75 6.59 -13.06
N LEU A 204 -8.56 7.91 -13.08
CA LEU A 204 -9.65 8.85 -13.28
C LEU A 204 -9.86 9.13 -14.76
N VAL A 205 -11.07 8.93 -15.26
CA VAL A 205 -11.54 9.39 -16.57
C VAL A 205 -12.83 10.16 -16.37
N GLY A 206 -12.83 11.47 -16.68
CA GLY A 206 -14.01 12.31 -16.49
C GLY A 206 -14.53 12.32 -15.05
N GLY A 207 -13.64 12.28 -14.06
CA GLY A 207 -13.98 12.25 -12.62
C GLY A 207 -14.47 10.89 -12.10
N LYS A 208 -14.53 9.85 -12.94
CA LYS A 208 -14.96 8.50 -12.53
C LYS A 208 -13.78 7.56 -12.41
N LEU A 209 -13.84 6.66 -11.43
CA LEU A 209 -12.92 5.53 -11.32
C LEU A 209 -13.18 4.56 -12.46
N VAL A 210 -12.13 4.23 -13.21
CA VAL A 210 -12.18 3.26 -14.29
C VAL A 210 -11.00 2.31 -14.14
N ASP A 211 -11.27 1.02 -14.33
CA ASP A 211 -10.24 0.00 -14.35
C ASP A 211 -9.26 0.20 -15.51
N THR A 212 -7.99 -0.05 -15.20
CA THR A 212 -6.91 -0.07 -16.17
C THR A 212 -6.22 -1.40 -16.12
N PRO A 213 -5.90 -1.97 -17.30
CA PRO A 213 -5.12 -3.19 -17.33
C PRO A 213 -3.77 -2.95 -16.67
N PRO A 214 -3.11 -4.02 -16.17
CA PRO A 214 -1.79 -3.90 -15.58
C PRO A 214 -0.82 -3.17 -16.50
N PHE A 215 0.03 -2.33 -15.91
CA PHE A 215 0.95 -1.48 -16.67
C PHE A 215 1.91 -2.32 -17.52
N LYS A 216 2.29 -1.78 -18.68
CA LYS A 216 3.40 -2.29 -19.50
C LYS A 216 4.53 -1.29 -19.49
N LEU A 217 5.76 -1.73 -19.24
CA LEU A 217 6.91 -0.85 -19.39
C LEU A 217 7.20 -0.61 -20.88
N ALA A 218 7.22 0.66 -21.26
CA ALA A 218 7.68 1.08 -22.57
C ALA A 218 9.19 0.85 -22.74
N PHE A 219 9.65 0.70 -23.98
CA PHE A 219 11.02 0.27 -24.29
C PHE A 219 12.10 1.20 -23.72
N TRP A 220 11.82 2.49 -23.59
CA TRP A 220 12.78 3.49 -23.07
C TRP A 220 13.09 3.31 -21.58
N HIS A 221 12.26 2.60 -20.82
CA HIS A 221 12.53 2.28 -19.41
C HIS A 221 13.62 1.21 -19.22
N ARG A 222 14.20 0.70 -20.32
CA ARG A 222 15.42 -0.11 -20.31
C ARG A 222 16.70 0.72 -20.20
N PHE A 223 16.61 2.05 -20.25
CA PHE A 223 17.76 2.96 -20.16
C PHE A 223 17.82 3.63 -18.79
N HIS A 224 19.02 3.68 -18.21
CA HIS A 224 19.30 4.36 -16.95
C HIS A 224 18.95 5.84 -17.01
N LEU A 225 19.20 6.48 -18.16
CA LEU A 225 18.88 7.89 -18.37
C LEU A 225 17.37 8.15 -18.31
N SER A 226 16.54 7.22 -18.81
CA SER A 226 15.08 7.34 -18.70
C SER A 226 14.63 7.28 -17.24
N GLU A 227 15.22 6.40 -16.44
CA GLU A 227 14.91 6.28 -15.02
C GLU A 227 15.47 7.43 -14.18
N LEU A 228 16.60 8.02 -14.58
CA LEU A 228 17.10 9.28 -14.02
C LEU A 228 16.10 10.41 -14.28
N LEU A 229 15.66 10.60 -15.53
CA LEU A 229 14.70 11.65 -15.87
C LEU A 229 13.38 11.47 -15.12
N ARG A 230 12.89 10.23 -14.97
CA ARG A 230 11.72 9.93 -14.13
C ARG A 230 11.96 10.32 -12.68
N ALA A 231 13.08 9.92 -12.09
CA ALA A 231 13.40 10.22 -10.69
C ALA A 231 13.55 11.73 -10.45
N VAL A 232 14.13 12.47 -11.40
CA VAL A 232 14.19 13.93 -11.36
C VAL A 232 12.78 14.52 -11.42
N ASN A 233 11.94 14.07 -12.35
CA ASN A 233 10.56 14.53 -12.46
C ASN A 233 9.75 14.29 -11.17
N GLU A 234 9.92 13.13 -10.54
CA GLU A 234 9.27 12.80 -9.26
C GLU A 234 9.77 13.66 -8.08
N ARG A 235 11.02 14.14 -8.14
CA ARG A 235 11.57 15.08 -7.14
C ARG A 235 11.10 16.51 -7.34
N LEU A 236 10.86 16.92 -8.59
CA LEU A 236 10.41 18.27 -8.91
C LEU A 236 8.93 18.49 -8.56
N ASP A 237 8.11 17.43 -8.59
CA ASP A 237 6.72 17.48 -8.15
C ASP A 237 6.39 16.31 -7.20
N PRO A 238 6.76 16.41 -5.91
CA PRO A 238 6.42 15.40 -4.92
C PRO A 238 4.90 15.25 -4.73
N ARG A 239 4.13 16.32 -4.97
CA ARG A 239 2.66 16.32 -4.80
C ARG A 239 1.98 15.44 -5.86
N ALA A 240 2.54 15.35 -7.07
CA ALA A 240 2.09 14.39 -8.07
C ALA A 240 2.23 12.93 -7.62
N ARG A 241 3.10 12.60 -6.64
CA ARG A 241 3.20 11.24 -6.07
C ARG A 241 1.99 10.87 -5.24
N ASN A 242 1.43 11.83 -4.50
CA ASN A 242 0.28 11.60 -3.63
C ASN A 242 -1.03 11.46 -4.40
N ARG A 243 -1.11 11.88 -5.67
CA ARG A 243 -2.27 11.63 -6.56
C ARG A 243 -3.63 11.93 -5.89
N TYR A 244 -3.72 13.05 -5.17
CA TYR A 244 -4.88 13.39 -4.33
C TYR A 244 -6.23 13.23 -5.03
N PRO A 245 -6.43 13.63 -6.30
CA PRO A 245 -7.72 13.40 -6.97
C PRO A 245 -8.12 11.92 -7.05
N LEU A 246 -7.16 11.03 -7.32
CA LEU A 246 -7.43 9.59 -7.39
C LEU A 246 -7.67 9.01 -5.98
N ASN A 247 -6.90 9.45 -4.98
CA ASN A 247 -7.15 9.06 -3.59
C ASN A 247 -8.54 9.51 -3.11
N GLU A 248 -8.93 10.74 -3.40
CA GLU A 248 -10.26 11.27 -3.05
C GLU A 248 -11.37 10.45 -3.70
N ALA A 249 -11.24 10.10 -4.98
CA ALA A 249 -12.22 9.26 -5.65
C ALA A 249 -12.31 7.85 -5.05
N LEU A 250 -11.18 7.28 -4.60
CA LEU A 250 -11.16 6.00 -3.88
C LEU A 250 -11.77 6.10 -2.49
N LEU A 251 -11.51 7.17 -1.75
CA LEU A 251 -12.15 7.44 -0.46
C LEU A 251 -13.68 7.62 -0.63
N ASN A 252 -14.11 8.30 -1.69
CA ASN A 252 -15.54 8.39 -2.04
C ASN A 252 -16.13 7.00 -2.31
N ARG A 253 -15.43 6.14 -3.08
CA ARG A 253 -15.88 4.76 -3.30
C ARG A 253 -15.94 3.95 -2.00
N PHE A 254 -14.97 4.12 -1.10
CA PHE A 254 -15.01 3.53 0.24
C PHE A 254 -16.26 3.97 1.01
N HIS A 255 -16.52 5.27 1.07
CA HIS A 255 -17.71 5.82 1.73
C HIS A 255 -19.00 5.21 1.16
N ASP A 256 -19.15 5.18 -0.17
CA ASP A 256 -20.33 4.62 -0.83
C ASP A 256 -20.49 3.12 -0.52
N LEU A 257 -19.40 2.35 -0.56
CA LEU A 257 -19.42 0.92 -0.20
C LEU A 257 -19.85 0.70 1.25
N THR A 258 -19.41 1.54 2.20
CA THR A 258 -19.87 1.42 3.59
C THR A 258 -21.35 1.71 3.74
N ALA A 259 -21.90 2.68 2.99
CA ALA A 259 -23.33 2.94 2.95
C ALA A 259 -24.11 1.76 2.34
N GLU A 260 -23.63 1.18 1.24
CA GLU A 260 -24.20 -0.04 0.62
C GLU A 260 -24.25 -1.23 1.61
N LEU A 261 -23.29 -1.31 2.52
CA LEU A 261 -23.21 -2.33 3.57
C LEU A 261 -24.02 -1.99 4.84
N ASN A 262 -24.65 -0.82 4.91
CA ASN A 262 -25.25 -0.26 6.13
C ASN A 262 -24.28 -0.22 7.33
N ALA A 263 -23.00 0.03 7.04
CA ALA A 263 -21.93 0.10 8.03
C ALA A 263 -21.47 1.54 8.25
N THR A 264 -21.02 1.86 9.45
CA THR A 264 -20.43 3.18 9.74
C THR A 264 -18.98 3.24 9.25
N PRO A 265 -18.60 4.20 8.38
CA PRO A 265 -17.21 4.40 7.98
C PRO A 265 -16.40 5.10 9.08
N VAL A 266 -15.16 4.64 9.28
CA VAL A 266 -14.15 5.26 10.14
C VAL A 266 -12.83 5.28 9.40
N VAL A 267 -12.08 6.38 9.46
CA VAL A 267 -10.73 6.49 8.89
C VAL A 267 -9.71 6.72 10.02
N LEU A 268 -8.64 5.93 10.01
CA LEU A 268 -7.48 6.14 10.87
C LEU A 268 -6.27 6.52 10.03
N PHE A 269 -5.50 7.49 10.51
CA PHE A 269 -4.16 7.72 10.00
C PHE A 269 -3.13 7.02 10.89
N LEU A 270 -2.29 6.18 10.26
CA LEU A 270 -1.23 5.41 10.89
C LEU A 270 0.14 6.03 10.54
N PRO A 271 0.92 6.48 11.54
CA PRO A 271 2.21 7.14 11.30
C PRO A 271 3.36 6.18 10.95
N GLY A 272 4.28 6.65 10.12
CA GLY A 272 5.62 6.06 9.99
C GLY A 272 6.54 6.44 11.14
N ARG A 273 7.78 5.94 11.13
CA ARG A 273 8.79 6.28 12.16
C ARG A 273 9.09 7.77 12.29
N VAL A 274 8.81 8.54 11.23
CA VAL A 274 9.12 9.97 11.14
C VAL A 274 7.83 10.70 10.83
N ASP A 275 7.63 11.88 11.44
CA ASP A 275 6.57 12.80 11.07
C ASP A 275 7.07 13.89 10.10
N SER A 276 7.07 13.56 8.81
CA SER A 276 7.53 14.44 7.75
C SER A 276 6.51 15.54 7.40
N ALA A 277 6.95 16.54 6.63
CA ALA A 277 6.03 17.55 6.09
C ALA A 277 4.98 16.92 5.15
N GLU A 278 5.34 15.89 4.38
CA GLU A 278 4.40 15.17 3.53
C GLU A 278 3.34 14.42 4.38
N ASP A 279 3.73 13.87 5.53
CA ASP A 279 2.79 13.21 6.44
C ASP A 279 1.76 14.20 6.97
N ARG A 280 2.18 15.42 7.36
CA ARG A 280 1.26 16.50 7.76
C ARG A 280 0.30 16.89 6.64
N GLU A 281 0.77 16.99 5.39
CA GLU A 281 -0.10 17.25 4.24
C GLU A 281 -1.13 16.12 4.03
N ARG A 282 -0.70 14.85 4.10
CA ARG A 282 -1.58 13.68 3.95
C ARG A 282 -2.64 13.64 5.05
N ARG A 283 -2.28 13.98 6.29
CA ARG A 283 -3.22 14.08 7.42
C ARG A 283 -4.24 15.19 7.25
N ALA A 284 -3.80 16.36 6.76
CA ALA A 284 -4.71 17.46 6.44
C ALA A 284 -5.71 17.04 5.37
N PHE A 285 -5.24 16.43 4.28
CA PHE A 285 -6.09 15.90 3.21
C PHE A 285 -7.15 14.91 3.72
N LEU A 286 -6.75 13.91 4.53
CA LEU A 286 -7.69 12.92 5.07
C LEU A 286 -8.70 13.55 6.03
N ARG A 287 -8.26 14.47 6.88
CA ARG A 287 -9.13 15.18 7.82
C ARG A 287 -10.17 16.03 7.07
N GLU A 288 -9.74 16.83 6.10
CA GLU A 288 -10.62 17.68 5.28
C GLU A 288 -11.64 16.85 4.51
N TRP A 289 -11.21 15.74 3.90
CA TRP A 289 -12.12 14.82 3.23
C TRP A 289 -13.14 14.21 4.21
N ALA A 290 -12.68 13.77 5.39
CA ALA A 290 -13.55 13.15 6.39
C ALA A 290 -14.57 14.15 6.95
N GLU A 291 -14.16 15.39 7.24
CA GLU A 291 -15.04 16.47 7.65
C GLU A 291 -16.10 16.76 6.58
N ALA A 292 -15.70 16.87 5.31
CA ALA A 292 -16.62 17.12 4.20
C ALA A 292 -17.64 15.99 3.98
N LYS A 293 -17.28 14.73 4.32
CA LYS A 293 -18.15 13.55 4.20
C LYS A 293 -18.89 13.19 5.48
N GLY A 294 -18.62 13.86 6.60
CA GLY A 294 -19.15 13.47 7.91
C GLY A 294 -18.64 12.10 8.39
N VAL A 295 -17.43 11.71 7.98
CA VAL A 295 -16.78 10.45 8.37
C VAL A 295 -15.95 10.67 9.63
N VAL A 296 -16.00 9.72 10.57
CA VAL A 296 -15.18 9.78 11.78
C VAL A 296 -13.72 9.56 11.40
N TYR A 297 -12.86 10.52 11.73
CA TYR A 297 -11.42 10.48 11.48
C TYR A 297 -10.61 10.60 12.77
N ARG A 298 -9.53 9.82 12.88
CA ARG A 298 -8.56 9.95 13.96
C ARG A 298 -7.13 9.85 13.45
N ASP A 299 -6.34 10.84 13.81
CA ASP A 299 -4.89 10.82 13.70
C ASP A 299 -4.27 10.11 14.91
N LEU A 300 -3.50 9.05 14.68
CA LEU A 300 -2.80 8.30 15.73
C LEU A 300 -1.30 8.61 15.83
N THR A 301 -0.84 9.69 15.18
CA THR A 301 0.58 10.11 15.20
C THR A 301 1.10 10.28 16.63
N GLU A 302 0.44 11.11 17.44
CA GLU A 302 0.84 11.36 18.83
C GLU A 302 0.72 10.11 19.71
N VAL A 303 -0.25 9.23 19.44
CA VAL A 303 -0.45 7.98 20.19
C VAL A 303 0.76 7.06 20.05
N VAL A 304 1.37 7.02 18.86
CA VAL A 304 2.52 6.15 18.55
C VAL A 304 3.85 6.83 18.84
N HIS A 305 3.96 8.14 18.60
CA HIS A 305 5.21 8.89 18.77
C HIS A 305 5.43 9.38 20.20
N GLY A 306 4.37 9.58 20.99
CA GLY A 306 4.44 10.13 22.34
C GLY A 306 5.39 9.39 23.30
N PRO A 307 5.37 8.05 23.36
CA PRO A 307 6.32 7.26 24.16
C PRO A 307 7.76 7.26 23.61
N GLY A 308 7.94 7.66 22.35
CA GLY A 308 9.22 7.59 21.64
C GLY A 308 9.26 6.43 20.63
N VAL A 309 9.82 6.71 19.45
CA VAL A 309 9.84 5.80 18.30
C VAL A 309 10.58 4.48 18.60
N GLU A 310 11.60 4.50 19.45
CA GLU A 310 12.32 3.28 19.83
C GLU A 310 11.49 2.35 20.73
N GLU A 311 10.47 2.86 21.41
CA GLU A 311 9.57 2.07 22.26
C GLU A 311 8.42 1.45 21.46
N THR A 312 8.01 2.07 20.35
CA THR A 312 6.81 1.66 19.60
C THR A 312 7.11 0.96 18.28
N TYR A 313 8.36 0.99 17.80
CA TYR A 313 8.78 0.31 16.58
C TYR A 313 9.79 -0.80 16.87
N PHE A 314 9.83 -1.80 15.98
CA PHE A 314 10.93 -2.74 15.99
C PHE A 314 12.25 -2.03 15.67
N ARG A 315 13.34 -2.44 16.33
CA ARG A 315 14.68 -1.92 16.04
C ARG A 315 15.05 -2.20 14.59
N TYR A 316 15.55 -1.18 13.88
CA TYR A 316 15.92 -1.23 12.45
C TYR A 316 14.80 -1.70 11.50
N SER A 317 13.53 -1.50 11.89
CA SER A 317 12.37 -1.75 11.03
C SER A 317 11.43 -0.54 11.04
N HIS A 318 10.69 -0.38 9.94
CA HIS A 318 9.66 0.64 9.80
C HIS A 318 8.32 0.25 10.45
N HIS A 319 8.18 -0.98 10.96
CA HIS A 319 6.95 -1.50 11.53
C HIS A 319 6.90 -1.43 13.06
N TRP A 320 5.69 -1.33 13.60
CA TRP A 320 5.45 -1.31 15.04
C TRP A 320 5.80 -2.64 15.70
N ASN A 321 6.30 -2.55 16.93
CA ASN A 321 6.39 -3.71 17.81
C ASN A 321 5.04 -3.95 18.53
N GLU A 322 5.01 -4.90 19.46
CA GLU A 322 3.78 -5.21 20.22
C GLU A 322 3.26 -4.00 21.02
N HIS A 323 4.14 -3.15 21.54
CA HIS A 323 3.74 -1.96 22.28
C HIS A 323 3.09 -0.90 21.37
N GLY A 324 3.64 -0.66 20.17
CA GLY A 324 3.00 0.20 19.17
C GLY A 324 1.61 -0.28 18.76
N HIS A 325 1.44 -1.59 18.56
CA HIS A 325 0.13 -2.19 18.31
C HIS A 325 -0.82 -2.07 19.50
N GLU A 326 -0.33 -2.21 20.74
CA GLU A 326 -1.14 -2.00 21.94
C GLU A 326 -1.70 -0.57 22.01
N LEU A 327 -0.86 0.45 21.80
CA LEU A 327 -1.26 1.85 21.85
C LEU A 327 -2.29 2.19 20.78
N VAL A 328 -2.08 1.72 19.55
CA VAL A 328 -3.05 1.89 18.45
C VAL A 328 -4.36 1.16 18.75
N GLY A 329 -4.29 -0.03 19.34
CA GLY A 329 -5.47 -0.79 19.74
C GLY A 329 -6.29 -0.05 20.81
N ARG A 330 -5.63 0.53 21.81
CA ARG A 330 -6.27 1.37 22.83
C ARG A 330 -6.91 2.62 22.22
N GLY A 331 -6.19 3.33 21.35
CA GLY A 331 -6.69 4.53 20.68
C GLY A 331 -7.89 4.25 19.76
N LEU A 332 -7.87 3.13 19.03
CA LEU A 332 -9.00 2.70 18.21
C LEU A 332 -10.19 2.29 19.07
N HIS A 333 -9.97 1.52 20.14
CA HIS A 333 -11.04 1.15 21.06
C HIS A 333 -11.72 2.38 21.66
N GLU A 334 -10.95 3.36 22.15
CA GLU A 334 -11.47 4.62 22.70
C GLU A 334 -12.36 5.34 21.67
N LEU A 335 -11.88 5.49 20.42
CA LEU A 335 -12.64 6.12 19.35
C LEU A 335 -13.97 5.40 19.09
N LEU A 336 -13.93 4.07 18.94
CA LEU A 336 -15.12 3.28 18.64
C LEU A 336 -16.13 3.31 19.80
N ALA A 337 -15.66 3.13 21.03
CA ALA A 337 -16.51 3.06 22.22
C ALA A 337 -17.20 4.41 22.48
N THR A 338 -16.47 5.50 22.26
CA THR A 338 -16.94 6.84 22.58
C THR A 338 -17.67 7.52 21.43
N SER A 339 -17.57 7.07 20.17
CA SER A 339 -18.11 7.85 19.05
C SER A 339 -18.95 7.05 18.07
N VAL A 340 -18.73 5.74 17.95
CA VAL A 340 -19.30 4.94 16.85
C VAL A 340 -20.23 3.83 17.36
N LEU A 341 -19.80 3.09 18.37
CA LEU A 341 -20.47 1.89 18.89
C LEU A 341 -21.00 2.10 20.31
N ARG A 342 -21.33 3.35 20.71
CA ARG A 342 -21.85 3.67 22.04
C ARG A 342 -22.99 2.72 22.43
N GLY A 343 -22.77 1.88 23.43
CA GLY A 343 -23.76 0.92 23.95
C GLY A 343 -24.10 -0.26 23.02
N LYS A 344 -23.50 -0.39 21.83
CA LYS A 344 -23.76 -1.55 20.95
C LYS A 344 -23.15 -2.81 21.55
N GLY A 345 -23.94 -3.88 21.55
CA GLY A 345 -23.58 -5.15 22.18
C GLY A 345 -23.86 -5.20 23.69
N ALA A 346 -24.45 -4.16 24.30
CA ALA A 346 -24.70 -4.13 25.76
C ALA A 346 -25.58 -5.28 26.28
N GLY A 347 -26.45 -5.85 25.44
CA GLY A 347 -27.25 -7.04 25.76
C GLY A 347 -26.51 -8.38 25.63
N ILE A 348 -25.24 -8.38 25.21
CA ILE A 348 -24.42 -9.59 25.06
C ILE A 348 -23.70 -9.85 26.39
N GLU A 349 -24.05 -10.95 27.06
CA GLU A 349 -23.37 -11.37 28.27
C GLU A 349 -21.98 -11.95 27.94
N VAL A 350 -20.92 -11.23 28.29
CA VAL A 350 -19.52 -11.63 28.00
C VAL A 350 -19.18 -13.04 28.48
N ARG A 351 -19.76 -13.50 29.60
CA ARG A 351 -19.53 -14.85 30.15
C ARG A 351 -20.03 -15.98 29.25
N THR A 352 -20.94 -15.68 28.33
CA THR A 352 -21.52 -16.66 27.40
C THR A 352 -20.73 -16.75 26.09
N LEU A 353 -19.80 -15.81 25.84
CA LEU A 353 -18.97 -15.81 24.65
C LEU A 353 -17.84 -16.83 24.79
N PRO A 354 -17.57 -17.66 23.76
CA PRO A 354 -16.36 -18.46 23.76
C PRO A 354 -15.14 -17.53 23.74
N PRO A 355 -13.99 -17.94 24.33
CA PRO A 355 -12.76 -17.19 24.17
C PRO A 355 -12.43 -17.10 22.67
N PRO A 356 -11.88 -15.97 22.20
CA PRO A 356 -11.48 -15.84 20.81
C PRO A 356 -10.58 -16.99 20.39
N SER A 357 -10.77 -17.52 19.17
CA SER A 357 -10.06 -18.71 18.68
C SER A 357 -8.54 -18.58 18.73
N TRP A 358 -8.02 -17.35 18.60
CA TRP A 358 -6.60 -17.06 18.76
C TRP A 358 -6.06 -17.28 20.18
N ARG A 359 -6.88 -17.19 21.24
CA ARG A 359 -6.46 -17.52 22.62
C ARG A 359 -6.16 -19.00 22.82
N GLN A 360 -6.71 -19.85 21.96
CA GLN A 360 -6.53 -21.29 22.00
C GLN A 360 -5.36 -21.75 21.12
N GLN A 361 -4.75 -20.85 20.35
CA GLN A 361 -3.63 -21.18 19.50
C GLN A 361 -2.36 -21.34 20.32
N ARG A 362 -1.71 -22.50 20.16
CA ARG A 362 -0.33 -22.71 20.58
C ARG A 362 0.57 -22.26 19.44
N PHE A 363 1.46 -21.30 19.72
CA PHE A 363 2.47 -20.82 18.77
C PHE A 363 3.76 -21.66 18.81
N ASP A 364 3.73 -22.78 19.55
CA ASP A 364 4.84 -23.67 19.82
C ASP A 364 5.47 -24.26 18.53
N TYR A 365 4.72 -24.30 17.43
CA TYR A 365 5.24 -24.75 16.13
C TYR A 365 6.29 -23.79 15.52
N CYS A 366 6.40 -22.56 16.02
CA CYS A 366 7.47 -21.63 15.63
C CYS A 366 8.65 -21.62 16.62
N THR A 367 8.56 -22.35 17.74
CA THR A 367 9.63 -22.43 18.75
C THR A 367 10.54 -23.65 18.61
N ASP A 368 10.20 -24.63 17.76
CA ASP A 368 10.88 -25.94 17.70
C ASP A 368 11.96 -26.11 16.60
N HIS A 369 12.28 -25.07 15.81
CA HIS A 369 13.35 -25.20 14.81
C HIS A 369 14.37 -24.07 14.90
N GLY A 370 15.33 -24.26 15.82
CA GLY A 370 16.70 -23.88 15.51
C GLY A 370 17.15 -24.64 14.27
N ASP A 371 17.55 -23.90 13.23
CA ASP A 371 18.38 -24.33 12.09
C ASP A 371 17.89 -25.41 11.10
N SER A 372 16.63 -25.86 11.08
CA SER A 372 16.23 -26.93 10.14
C SER A 372 14.91 -26.78 9.37
N ALA A 373 14.49 -25.58 8.99
CA ALA A 373 13.31 -25.38 8.13
C ALA A 373 13.65 -24.75 6.77
N GLN A 374 14.61 -25.34 6.05
CA GLN A 374 14.52 -25.46 4.59
C GLN A 374 13.86 -26.80 4.29
N GLY A 375 12.59 -26.93 4.67
CA GLY A 375 11.77 -28.13 4.45
C GLY A 375 10.73 -27.82 3.40
N SER A 376 10.92 -28.39 2.21
CA SER A 376 9.98 -28.41 1.09
C SER A 376 8.51 -28.59 1.51
N VAL A 377 7.63 -27.75 0.97
CA VAL A 377 6.22 -28.10 0.80
C VAL A 377 5.94 -28.11 -0.70
N LYS A 378 5.53 -29.28 -1.19
CA LYS A 378 5.09 -29.52 -2.56
C LYS A 378 3.76 -28.84 -2.84
#